data_AF-A0AAD6J2P6-F1
#
_entry.id   AF-A0AAD6J2P6-F1
#
_cell.length_a   1.000
_cell.length_b   1.000
_cell.length_c   1.000
_cell.angle_alpha   90.00
_cell.angle_beta   90.00
_cell.angle_gamma   90.00
#
_symmetry.space_group_name_H-M   'P 1'
#
loop_
_entity.id
_entity.type
_entity.pdbx_description
1 polymer ?
#
loop_
_entity_poly.entity_id
_entity_poly.type
_entity_poly.pdbx_seq_one_letter_code
_entity_poly.pdbx_strand_id
1 'polypeptide(L)'
;MTLQTLIDGSHSPECRVCFTSRLSKNSSQHNQSRKAHRNGIKKPKTFRYPSLKGTDPKFRRNHKHALHGTAKALKEFRAGERENA
;
A
#
# COMPACT_ATOMS: atom_id res chain seq x y z
N MET A 1 81.06 -7.88 20.35
CA MET A 1 79.63 -7.55 20.19
C MET A 1 78.94 -8.83 19.79
N THR A 2 78.50 -9.57 20.81
CA THR A 2 78.08 -10.98 20.74
C THR A 2 76.66 -11.12 20.19
N LEU A 3 76.53 -12.08 19.28
CA LEU A 3 75.43 -13.04 19.13
C LEU A 3 74.01 -12.47 18.91
N GLN A 4 73.57 -12.60 17.66
CA GLN A 4 72.37 -13.34 17.27
C GLN A 4 71.38 -13.66 18.41
N THR A 5 70.25 -12.95 18.46
CA THR A 5 68.98 -13.51 18.92
C THR A 5 68.13 -13.89 17.71
N LEU A 6 67.93 -15.20 17.61
CA LEU A 6 67.06 -15.92 16.71
C LEU A 6 65.68 -16.07 17.40
N ILE A 7 64.59 -16.04 16.61
CA ILE A 7 63.23 -16.57 16.93
C ILE A 7 62.45 -15.65 17.90
N ASP A 8 61.36 -15.00 17.48
CA ASP A 8 60.06 -15.64 17.30
C ASP A 8 59.35 -15.25 15.98
N GLY A 9 59.02 -16.28 15.20
CA GLY A 9 58.02 -16.17 14.16
C GLY A 9 56.61 -16.18 14.74
N SER A 10 55.70 -15.41 14.14
CA SER A 10 54.32 -15.86 13.88
C SER A 10 53.53 -14.79 13.13
N HIS A 11 53.09 -15.16 11.92
CA HIS A 11 51.89 -14.68 11.22
C HIS A 11 51.76 -13.18 10.90
N SER A 12 52.00 -12.82 9.62
CA SER A 12 50.96 -12.05 8.90
C SER A 12 49.76 -12.98 8.66
N PRO A 13 48.50 -12.53 8.50
CA PRO A 13 47.98 -11.17 8.28
C PRO A 13 46.99 -10.76 9.40
N GLU A 14 46.63 -9.50 9.57
CA GLU A 14 45.28 -9.03 9.23
C GLU A 14 45.23 -7.52 9.40
N CYS A 15 44.55 -6.87 8.46
CA CYS A 15 44.30 -5.45 8.46
C CYS A 15 43.84 -4.97 9.85
N ARG A 16 44.51 -3.94 10.38
CA ARG A 16 44.07 -3.18 11.54
C ARG A 16 42.82 -2.33 11.19
N VAL A 17 41.80 -2.96 10.62
CA VAL A 17 40.43 -2.46 10.59
C VAL A 17 39.85 -2.94 11.90
N CYS A 18 39.87 -2.06 12.90
CA CYS A 18 39.17 -2.31 14.15
C CYS A 18 37.71 -2.64 13.81
N PHE A 19 37.39 -3.93 13.90
CA PHE A 19 36.05 -4.48 13.89
C PHE A 19 35.35 -3.99 15.16
N THR A 20 35.00 -2.70 15.22
CA THR A 20 33.99 -2.26 16.18
C THR A 20 32.72 -2.92 15.70
N SER A 21 32.28 -3.97 16.39
CA SER A 21 30.89 -4.41 16.37
C SER A 21 30.03 -3.27 16.92
N ARG A 22 29.88 -2.19 16.17
CA ARG A 22 29.13 -1.02 16.57
C ARG A 22 27.74 -1.22 16.02
N LEU A 23 26.83 -1.66 16.88
CA LEU A 23 25.39 -1.75 16.60
C LEU A 23 24.94 -0.50 15.85
N SER A 24 24.56 -0.69 14.58
CA SER A 24 23.90 0.34 13.80
C SER A 24 22.47 0.54 14.32
N LYS A 25 21.89 1.71 14.09
CA LYS A 25 20.50 1.95 14.48
C LYS A 25 19.57 1.05 13.66
N ASN A 26 18.90 0.10 14.33
CA ASN A 26 18.08 -0.92 13.68
C ASN A 26 16.80 -0.36 13.01
N SER A 27 16.27 0.78 13.48
CA SER A 27 15.07 1.42 12.92
C SER A 27 14.98 2.92 13.28
N SER A 28 14.37 3.73 12.39
CA SER A 28 14.13 5.16 12.63
C SER A 28 12.91 5.68 11.83
N GLN A 29 12.02 6.40 12.51
CA GLN A 29 10.86 7.07 11.90
C GLN A 29 11.03 8.59 11.80
N HIS A 30 12.22 9.12 12.14
CA HIS A 30 12.47 10.55 12.36
C HIS A 30 12.14 11.46 11.17
N ASN A 31 12.33 10.99 9.93
CA ASN A 31 12.06 11.79 8.74
C ASN A 31 10.78 11.35 7.98
N GLN A 32 10.00 10.40 8.50
CA GLN A 32 8.86 9.86 7.76
C GLN A 32 7.71 10.86 7.70
N SER A 33 7.35 11.47 8.84
CA SER A 33 6.32 12.50 8.92
C SER A 33 6.63 13.72 8.04
N ARG A 34 7.88 14.19 8.05
CA ARG A 34 8.31 15.33 7.21
C ARG A 34 8.15 15.03 5.73
N LYS A 35 8.51 13.83 5.26
CA LYS A 35 8.31 13.42 3.86
C LYS A 35 6.84 13.28 3.49
N ALA A 36 6.03 12.69 4.36
CA ALA A 36 4.59 12.53 4.14
C ALA A 36 3.87 13.90 4.02
N HIS A 37 4.26 14.87 4.86
CA HIS A 37 3.70 16.21 4.82
C HIS A 37 4.21 17.09 3.67
N ARG A 38 5.41 16.84 3.10
CA ARG A 38 5.89 17.55 1.89
C ARG A 38 4.91 17.40 0.72
N ASN A 39 4.39 16.19 0.50
CA ASN A 39 3.39 15.92 -0.54
C ASN A 39 1.93 16.18 -0.05
N GLY A 40 1.78 16.41 1.26
CA GLY A 40 0.50 16.55 1.95
C GLY A 40 -0.24 15.22 2.10
N ILE A 41 -0.67 14.90 3.33
CA ILE A 41 -1.53 13.74 3.58
C ILE A 41 -2.95 14.11 3.13
N LYS A 42 -3.33 13.70 1.92
CA LYS A 42 -4.66 13.96 1.35
C LYS A 42 -5.65 12.92 1.83
N LYS A 43 -6.85 13.38 2.20
CA LYS A 43 -7.99 12.49 2.49
C LYS A 43 -8.41 11.77 1.20
N PRO A 44 -8.92 10.52 1.27
CA PRO A 44 -9.48 9.86 0.12
C PRO A 44 -10.64 10.69 -0.45
N LYS A 45 -10.77 10.71 -1.78
CA LYS A 45 -11.86 11.43 -2.44
C LYS A 45 -13.18 10.72 -2.14
N THR A 46 -14.14 11.44 -1.59
CA THR A 46 -15.52 10.96 -1.41
C THR A 46 -16.34 11.38 -2.62
N PHE A 47 -17.10 10.43 -3.18
CA PHE A 47 -18.06 10.68 -4.26
C PHE A 47 -19.48 10.60 -3.70
N ARG A 48 -20.44 11.31 -4.31
CA ARG A 48 -21.85 11.30 -3.89
C ARG A 48 -22.46 9.89 -3.88
N TYR A 49 -22.06 9.04 -4.82
CA TYR A 49 -22.52 7.67 -4.94
C TYR A 49 -21.33 6.70 -4.89
N PRO A 50 -21.18 5.89 -3.82
CA PRO A 50 -20.13 4.88 -3.73
C PRO A 50 -20.45 3.63 -4.56
N SER A 51 -19.44 2.79 -4.82
CA SER A 51 -19.63 1.52 -5.52
C SER A 51 -20.38 0.49 -4.66
N LEU A 52 -21.27 -0.30 -5.24
CA LEU A 52 -21.97 -1.42 -4.59
C LEU A 52 -21.13 -2.72 -4.50
N LYS A 53 -19.79 -2.63 -4.63
CA LYS A 53 -18.90 -3.80 -4.57
C LYS A 53 -18.85 -4.33 -3.13
N GLY A 54 -19.04 -5.63 -2.96
CA GLY A 54 -19.12 -6.28 -1.64
C GLY A 54 -20.50 -6.30 -1.00
N THR A 55 -21.53 -5.75 -1.67
CA THR A 55 -22.93 -5.94 -1.24
C THR A 55 -23.40 -7.37 -1.53
N ASP A 56 -24.36 -7.84 -0.71
CA ASP A 56 -24.89 -9.20 -0.76
C ASP A 56 -25.28 -9.62 -2.21
N PRO A 57 -24.81 -10.78 -2.70
CA PRO A 57 -25.12 -11.22 -4.05
C PRO A 57 -26.61 -11.42 -4.33
N LYS A 58 -27.43 -11.75 -3.33
CA LYS A 58 -28.90 -11.90 -3.51
C LYS A 58 -29.55 -10.54 -3.71
N PHE A 59 -29.19 -9.55 -2.90
CA PHE A 59 -29.61 -8.16 -3.07
C PHE A 59 -29.21 -7.62 -4.44
N ARG A 60 -27.96 -7.81 -4.88
CA ARG A 60 -27.50 -7.31 -6.19
C ARG A 60 -28.25 -7.91 -7.36
N ARG A 61 -28.56 -9.22 -7.30
CA ARG A 61 -29.35 -9.90 -8.35
C ARG A 61 -30.73 -9.29 -8.45
N ASN A 62 -31.43 -9.13 -7.33
CA ASN A 62 -32.76 -8.51 -7.32
C ASN A 62 -32.71 -7.04 -7.79
N HIS A 63 -31.77 -6.25 -7.26
CA HIS A 63 -31.62 -4.84 -7.62
C HIS A 63 -31.41 -4.65 -9.13
N LYS A 64 -30.63 -5.52 -9.77
CA LYS A 64 -30.43 -5.52 -11.22
C LYS A 64 -31.75 -5.74 -11.96
N HIS A 65 -32.55 -6.73 -11.57
CA HIS A 65 -33.83 -7.02 -12.21
C HIS A 65 -34.86 -5.90 -12.00
N ALA A 66 -34.92 -5.31 -10.80
CA ALA A 66 -35.80 -4.18 -10.50
C ALA A 66 -35.50 -2.96 -11.39
N LEU A 67 -34.23 -2.56 -11.51
CA LEU A 67 -33.82 -1.44 -12.36
C LEU A 67 -34.11 -1.70 -13.85
N HIS A 68 -33.89 -2.92 -14.34
CA HIS A 68 -34.21 -3.26 -15.72
C HIS A 68 -35.73 -3.25 -15.99
N GLY A 69 -36.53 -3.71 -15.02
CA GLY A 69 -37.98 -3.68 -15.10
C GLY A 69 -38.53 -2.25 -15.18
N THR A 70 -38.07 -1.36 -14.30
CA THR A 70 -38.49 0.06 -14.32
C THR A 70 -38.04 0.76 -15.59
N ALA A 71 -36.82 0.51 -16.07
CA ALA A 71 -36.33 1.09 -17.33
C ALA A 71 -37.19 0.67 -18.54
N LYS A 72 -37.65 -0.59 -18.57
CA LYS A 72 -38.55 -1.09 -19.62
C LYS A 72 -39.93 -0.42 -19.55
N ALA A 73 -40.53 -0.38 -18.36
CA ALA A 73 -41.84 0.27 -18.17
C ALA A 73 -41.81 1.76 -18.54
N LEU A 74 -40.76 2.48 -18.14
CA LEU A 74 -40.58 3.89 -18.51
C LEU A 74 -40.40 4.10 -20.01
N LYS A 75 -39.77 3.15 -20.72
CA LYS A 75 -39.63 3.21 -22.16
C LYS A 75 -40.97 3.04 -22.86
N GLU A 76 -41.78 2.08 -22.43
CA GLU A 76 -43.12 1.81 -22.97
C GLU A 76 -44.10 2.96 -22.68
N PHE A 77 -44.03 3.54 -21.48
CA PHE A 77 -44.79 4.74 -21.13
C PHE A 77 -44.41 5.93 -22.04
N ARG A 78 -43.10 6.16 -22.25
CA ARG A 78 -42.63 7.22 -23.17
C ARG A 78 -43.00 6.96 -24.64
N ALA A 79 -43.12 5.70 -25.04
CA ALA A 79 -43.57 5.31 -26.37
C ALA A 79 -45.10 5.40 -26.53
N GLY A 80 -45.85 5.67 -25.46
CA GLY A 80 -47.31 5.75 -25.46
C GLY A 80 -48.01 4.38 -25.53
N GLU A 81 -47.26 3.28 -25.44
CA GLU A 81 -47.81 1.91 -25.47
C GLU A 81 -48.42 1.50 -24.11
N ARG A 82 -48.15 2.27 -23.06
CA ARG A 82 -48.70 2.10 -21.71
C ARG A 82 -49.31 3.41 -21.23
N GLU A 83 -50.61 3.40 -20.93
CA GLU A 83 -51.37 4.60 -20.55
C GLU A 83 -51.08 5.11 -19.13
N ASN A 84 -50.52 4.29 -18.23
CA ASN A 84 -50.20 4.70 -16.86
C ASN A 84 -48.78 4.29 -16.47
N ALA A 85 -48.10 5.20 -15.74
CA ALA A 85 -46.71 5.09 -15.28
C ALA A 85 -46.55 4.21 -14.05
#